data_AF-A0A222EZH2-F1
#
_entry.id   AF-A0A222EZH2-F1
#
_cell.length_a   1.000
_cell.length_b   1.000
_cell.length_c   1.000
_cell.angle_alpha   90.00
_cell.angle_beta   90.00
_cell.angle_gamma   90.00
#
_symmetry.space_group_name_H-M   'P 1'
#
loop_
_entity.id
_entity.type
_entity.pdbx_description
1 polymer ?
#
loop_
_entity_poly.entity_id
_entity_poly.type
_entity_poly.pdbx_seq_one_letter_code
_entity_poly.pdbx_strand_id
1 'polypeptide(L)'
;MMFAAGLGIPVFAALNAALGQQLGGPVAATAVTFAVGFVIASAMLAFTGFPAASAFTFERPWLWIGALVMLFYATSVAFSAPRIGLGNAIFFVLLGQIVAAAIIDHFGLLGSIQSAITPKRALGLIVMAVGLYLARKPV
;
A
#
# COMPACT_ATOMS: atom_id res chain seq x y z
N MET A 1 4.49 -8.44 -14.87
CA MET A 1 4.51 -7.06 -14.33
C MET A 1 4.01 -6.98 -12.88
N MET A 2 2.81 -7.46 -12.55
CA MET A 2 2.26 -7.29 -11.18
C MET A 2 3.04 -7.98 -10.06
N PHE A 3 3.68 -9.13 -10.32
CA PHE A 3 4.58 -9.76 -9.35
C PHE A 3 5.76 -8.86 -8.97
N ALA A 4 6.40 -8.24 -9.97
CA ALA A 4 7.49 -7.28 -9.73
C ALA A 4 7.00 -6.03 -8.99
N ALA A 5 5.80 -5.53 -9.29
CA ALA A 5 5.17 -4.47 -8.52
C ALA A 5 4.94 -4.87 -7.04
N GLY A 6 4.58 -6.14 -6.81
CA GLY A 6 4.43 -6.70 -5.46
C GLY A 6 5.73 -6.72 -4.65
N LEU A 7 6.88 -6.95 -5.29
CA LEU A 7 8.20 -6.83 -4.65
C LEU A 7 8.52 -5.39 -4.23
N GLY A 8 7.91 -4.40 -4.88
CA GLY A 8 8.11 -2.99 -4.57
C GLY A 8 7.58 -2.59 -3.19
N ILE A 9 6.53 -3.25 -2.67
CA ILE A 9 5.91 -2.88 -1.39
C ILE A 9 6.87 -3.11 -0.20
N PRO A 10 7.50 -4.30 -0.03
CA PRO A 10 8.51 -4.49 1.03
C PRO A 10 9.76 -3.62 0.87
N VAL A 11 10.18 -3.35 -0.36
CA VAL A 11 11.34 -2.47 -0.64
C VAL A 11 11.02 -1.03 -0.23
N PHE A 12 9.86 -0.51 -0.62
CA PHE A 12 9.36 0.79 -0.18
C PHE A 12 9.31 0.88 1.34
N ALA A 13 8.73 -0.14 1.99
CA ALA A 13 8.62 -0.21 3.44
C ALA A 13 9.98 -0.16 4.14
N ALA A 14 10.98 -0.91 3.64
CA ALA A 14 12.33 -0.93 4.18
C ALA A 14 13.00 0.45 4.05
N LEU A 15 12.95 1.05 2.87
CA LEU A 15 13.56 2.34 2.58
C LEU A 15 12.90 3.46 3.40
N ASN A 16 11.56 3.49 3.48
CA ASN A 16 10.83 4.51 4.25
C ASN A 16 11.08 4.37 5.75
N ALA A 17 11.20 3.14 6.27
CA ALA A 17 11.56 2.92 7.68
C ALA A 17 13.00 3.35 7.99
N ALA A 18 13.95 3.04 7.11
CA ALA A 18 15.34 3.48 7.26
C ALA A 18 15.46 5.01 7.25
N LEU A 19 14.76 5.67 6.33
CA LEU A 19 14.67 7.13 6.28
C LEU A 19 14.01 7.70 7.56
N GLY A 20 12.99 7.01 8.10
CA GLY A 20 12.34 7.36 9.35
C GLY A 20 13.29 7.35 10.55
N GLN A 21 14.21 6.37 10.59
CA GLN A 21 15.27 6.33 11.59
C GLN A 21 16.30 7.45 11.38
N GLN A 22 16.69 7.72 10.13
CA GLN A 22 17.67 8.78 9.81
C GLN A 22 17.16 10.18 10.17
N LEU A 23 15.89 10.47 9.88
CA LEU A 23 15.28 11.78 10.12
C LEU A 23 14.71 11.92 11.54
N GLY A 24 14.78 10.87 12.37
CA GLY A 24 14.26 10.88 13.75
C GLY A 24 12.73 10.92 13.84
N GLY A 25 12.00 10.62 12.76
CA GLY A 25 10.54 10.70 12.75
C GLY A 25 9.88 10.00 11.56
N PRO A 26 8.84 9.17 11.78
CA PRO A 26 8.17 8.44 10.70
C PRO A 26 7.37 9.34 9.76
N VAL A 27 6.80 10.44 10.27
CA VAL A 27 6.04 11.40 9.46
C VAL A 27 6.97 12.17 8.52
N ALA A 28 8.16 12.56 9.00
CA ALA A 28 9.15 13.27 8.18
C ALA A 28 9.62 12.40 7.01
N ALA A 29 9.92 11.12 7.25
CA ALA A 29 10.29 10.19 6.19
C ALA A 29 9.18 10.00 5.15
N THR A 30 7.95 9.79 5.61
CA THR A 30 6.81 9.69 4.69
C THR A 30 6.66 10.97 3.85
N ALA A 31 6.74 12.16 4.45
CA ALA A 31 6.64 13.42 3.72
C ALA A 31 7.73 13.56 2.63
N VAL A 32 8.98 13.24 2.97
CA VAL A 32 10.10 13.28 2.01
C VAL A 32 9.91 12.27 0.89
N THR A 33 9.56 11.01 1.21
CA THR A 33 9.35 9.96 0.21
C THR A 33 8.23 10.32 -0.76
N PHE A 34 7.12 10.89 -0.26
CA PHE A 34 6.02 11.35 -1.11
C PHE A 34 6.39 12.58 -1.95
N ALA A 35 7.17 13.52 -1.42
CA ALA A 35 7.66 14.66 -2.17
C ALA A 35 8.56 14.23 -3.34
N VAL A 36 9.49 13.31 -3.09
CA VAL A 36 10.34 12.72 -4.15
C VAL A 36 9.47 11.96 -5.16
N GLY A 37 8.51 11.16 -4.70
CA GLY A 37 7.56 10.45 -5.56
C GLY A 37 6.74 11.39 -6.44
N PHE A 38 6.30 12.53 -5.91
CA PHE A 38 5.59 13.57 -6.66
C PHE A 38 6.48 14.16 -7.75
N VAL A 39 7.73 14.53 -7.44
CA VAL A 39 8.68 15.06 -8.44
C VAL A 39 8.93 14.05 -9.56
N ILE A 40 9.14 12.78 -9.23
CA ILE A 40 9.33 11.71 -10.23
C ILE A 40 8.07 11.56 -11.08
N ALA A 41 6.89 11.52 -10.48
CA ALA A 41 5.62 11.41 -11.21
C ALA A 41 5.38 12.62 -12.15
N SER A 42 5.68 13.84 -11.69
CA SER A 42 5.60 15.05 -12.53
C SER A 42 6.59 15.02 -13.69
N ALA A 43 7.81 14.55 -13.46
CA ALA A 43 8.79 14.37 -14.54
C ALA A 43 8.30 13.32 -15.57
N MET A 44 7.72 12.21 -15.11
CA MET A 44 7.12 11.21 -16.00
C MET A 44 5.96 11.78 -16.82
N LEU A 45 5.11 12.62 -16.21
CA LEU A 45 4.02 13.31 -16.91
C LEU A 45 4.53 14.24 -18.02
N ALA A 46 5.71 14.84 -17.86
CA ALA A 46 6.31 15.64 -18.92
C ALA A 46 6.63 14.83 -20.19
N PHE A 47 6.85 13.51 -20.07
CA PHE A 47 7.06 12.62 -21.21
C PHE A 47 5.77 12.01 -21.77
N THR A 48 4.76 11.79 -20.93
CA THR A 48 3.47 11.20 -21.36
C THR A 48 2.43 12.23 -21.78
N GLY A 49 2.67 13.51 -21.49
CA GLY A 49 1.73 14.61 -21.68
C GLY A 49 0.90 14.89 -20.42
N PHE A 50 0.66 16.17 -20.15
CA PHE A 50 -0.21 16.59 -19.05
C PHE A 50 -1.69 16.50 -19.47
N PRO A 51 -2.58 16.00 -18.59
CA PRO A 51 -4.02 16.09 -18.81
C PRO A 51 -4.46 17.55 -18.97
N ALA A 52 -5.54 17.78 -19.73
CA ALA A 52 -6.15 19.10 -19.79
C ALA A 52 -6.53 19.59 -18.39
N ALA A 53 -6.37 20.89 -18.11
CA ALA A 53 -6.72 21.48 -16.82
C ALA A 53 -8.18 21.20 -16.41
N SER A 54 -9.08 21.09 -17.39
CA SER A 54 -10.49 20.73 -17.20
C SER A 54 -10.72 19.31 -16.67
N ALA A 55 -9.74 18.40 -16.77
CA ALA A 55 -9.83 17.05 -16.22
C ALA A 55 -9.64 17.01 -14.70
N PHE A 56 -9.01 18.02 -14.12
CA PHE A 56 -8.82 18.12 -12.67
C PHE A 56 -10.06 18.74 -12.01
N THR A 57 -11.09 17.91 -11.83
CA THR A 57 -12.34 18.32 -11.16
C THR A 57 -12.38 17.91 -9.69
N PHE A 58 -13.16 18.64 -8.89
CA PHE A 58 -13.43 18.34 -7.48
C PHE A 58 -14.73 17.52 -7.31
N GLU A 59 -15.26 16.91 -8.38
CA GLU A 59 -16.56 16.22 -8.35
C GLU A 59 -16.56 14.94 -7.51
N ARG A 60 -15.40 14.27 -7.41
CA ARG A 60 -15.24 13.01 -6.67
C ARG A 60 -14.10 13.13 -5.65
N PRO A 61 -14.23 14.00 -4.62
CA PRO A 61 -13.13 14.30 -3.70
C PRO A 61 -12.72 13.08 -2.85
N TRP A 62 -13.61 12.09 -2.71
CA TRP A 62 -13.30 10.84 -2.01
C TRP A 62 -12.20 10.01 -2.70
N LEU A 63 -11.91 10.24 -3.98
CA LEU A 63 -10.78 9.57 -4.65
C LEU A 63 -9.44 9.94 -3.99
N TRP A 64 -9.35 11.12 -3.36
CA TRP A 64 -8.13 11.58 -2.70
C TRP A 64 -7.90 10.95 -1.33
N ILE A 65 -8.89 10.23 -0.79
CA ILE A 65 -8.72 9.41 0.43
C ILE A 65 -7.62 8.37 0.23
N GLY A 66 -7.34 7.94 -1.02
CA GLY A 66 -6.21 7.07 -1.33
C GLY A 66 -4.87 7.63 -0.84
N ALA A 67 -4.66 8.95 -0.92
CA ALA A 67 -3.46 9.59 -0.40
C ALA A 67 -3.37 9.47 1.14
N LEU A 68 -4.48 9.66 1.84
CA LEU A 68 -4.54 9.50 3.31
C LEU A 68 -4.22 8.06 3.72
N VAL A 69 -4.79 7.07 3.03
CA VAL A 69 -4.53 5.64 3.30
C VAL A 69 -3.06 5.30 3.08
N MET A 70 -2.44 5.78 2.00
CA MET A 70 -1.04 5.50 1.72
C MET A 70 -0.09 6.24 2.68
N LEU A 71 -0.42 7.47 3.08
CA LEU A 71 0.32 8.21 4.11
C LEU A 71 0.27 7.49 5.47
N PHE A 72 -0.92 7.00 5.84
CA PHE A 72 -1.10 6.18 7.05
C PHE A 72 -0.27 4.90 6.98
N TYR A 73 -0.31 4.18 5.85
CA TYR A 73 0.49 2.97 5.62
C TYR A 73 1.99 3.25 5.77
N ALA A 74 2.52 4.23 5.03
CA ALA A 74 3.94 4.55 5.01
C ALA A 74 4.46 4.96 6.40
N THR A 75 3.69 5.80 7.10
CA THR A 75 4.03 6.26 8.46
C THR A 75 3.96 5.12 9.46
N SER A 76 2.92 4.28 9.38
CA SER A 76 2.75 3.12 10.26
C SER A 76 3.89 2.11 10.09
N VAL A 77 4.34 1.88 8.87
CA VAL A 77 5.49 1.01 8.58
C VAL A 77 6.78 1.62 9.10
N ALA A 78 7.03 2.92 8.86
CA ALA A 78 8.23 3.59 9.36
C ALA A 78 8.31 3.59 10.89
N PHE A 79 7.16 3.64 11.55
CA PHE A 79 7.04 3.52 13.01
C PHE A 79 7.20 2.06 13.49
N SER A 80 6.58 1.09 12.81
CA SER A 80 6.47 -0.29 13.32
C SER A 80 7.66 -1.17 12.94
N ALA A 81 8.19 -1.05 11.72
CA ALA A 81 9.27 -1.91 11.23
C ALA A 81 10.52 -1.92 12.13
N PRO A 82 10.96 -0.79 12.72
CA PRO A 82 12.09 -0.79 13.67
C PRO A 82 11.79 -1.51 14.99
N ARG A 83 10.52 -1.65 15.39
CA ARG A 83 10.11 -2.22 16.68
C ARG A 83 9.82 -3.72 16.63
N ILE A 84 9.09 -4.15 15.60
CA ILE A 84 8.65 -5.55 15.46
C ILE A 84 9.39 -6.30 14.36
N GLY A 85 10.32 -5.63 13.67
CA GLY A 85 11.01 -6.13 12.48
C GLY A 85 10.19 -5.93 11.20
N LEU A 86 10.89 -5.65 10.10
CA LEU A 86 10.26 -5.42 8.79
C LEU A 86 9.40 -6.60 8.33
N GLY A 87 9.88 -7.84 8.53
CA GLY A 87 9.14 -9.04 8.13
C GLY A 87 7.76 -9.14 8.79
N ASN A 88 7.68 -8.84 10.09
CA ASN A 88 6.42 -8.86 10.83
C ASN A 88 5.51 -7.68 10.44
N ALA A 89 6.08 -6.50 10.19
CA ALA A 89 5.29 -5.37 9.69
C ALA A 89 4.64 -5.70 8.33
N ILE A 90 5.41 -6.27 7.40
CA ILE A 90 4.91 -6.69 6.08
C ILE A 90 3.89 -7.83 6.21
N PHE A 91 4.08 -8.77 7.13
CA PHE A 91 3.10 -9.81 7.43
C PHE A 91 1.72 -9.20 7.76
N PHE A 92 1.64 -8.24 8.69
CA PHE A 92 0.38 -7.61 9.06
C PHE A 92 -0.25 -6.84 7.89
N VAL A 93 0.58 -6.18 7.08
CA VAL A 93 0.13 -5.47 5.88
C VAL A 93 -0.50 -6.44 4.87
N LEU A 94 0.18 -7.56 4.58
CA LEU A 94 -0.32 -8.57 3.64
C LEU A 94 -1.65 -9.18 4.11
N LEU A 95 -1.78 -9.47 5.41
CA LEU A 95 -3.04 -9.95 5.97
C LEU A 95 -4.18 -8.93 5.76
N GLY A 96 -3.92 -7.66 6.08
CA GLY A 96 -4.87 -6.57 5.84
C GLY A 96 -5.24 -6.41 4.36
N GLN A 97 -4.27 -6.53 3.45
CA GLN A 97 -4.49 -6.44 2.00
C GLN A 97 -5.40 -7.56 1.48
N ILE A 98 -5.20 -8.81 1.95
CA ILE A 98 -6.02 -9.96 1.55
C ILE A 98 -7.48 -9.75 2.01
N VAL A 99 -7.69 -9.31 3.24
CA VAL A 99 -9.03 -9.05 3.79
C VAL A 99 -9.70 -7.88 3.05
N ALA A 100 -8.99 -6.76 2.89
CA ALA A 100 -9.53 -5.58 2.20
C ALA A 100 -9.89 -5.89 0.74
N ALA A 101 -9.03 -6.59 0.01
CA ALA A 101 -9.29 -6.99 -1.38
C ALA A 101 -10.52 -7.90 -1.47
N ALA A 102 -10.68 -8.86 -0.56
CA ALA A 102 -11.86 -9.73 -0.54
C ALA A 102 -13.16 -8.94 -0.30
N ILE A 103 -13.16 -7.97 0.60
CA ILE A 103 -14.32 -7.11 0.89
C ILE A 103 -14.64 -6.23 -0.32
N ILE A 104 -13.63 -5.55 -0.88
CA ILE A 104 -13.80 -4.66 -2.04
C ILE A 104 -14.40 -5.41 -3.22
N ASP A 105 -13.86 -6.59 -3.55
CA ASP A 105 -14.34 -7.40 -4.67
C ASP A 105 -15.73 -7.99 -4.41
N HIS A 106 -16.02 -8.41 -3.18
CA HIS A 106 -17.30 -9.02 -2.85
C HIS A 106 -18.47 -8.04 -2.98
N PHE A 107 -18.27 -6.81 -2.51
CA PHE A 107 -19.29 -5.76 -2.54
C PHE A 107 -19.19 -4.85 -3.77
N GLY A 108 -18.21 -5.06 -4.67
CA GLY A 108 -17.99 -4.21 -5.84
C GLY A 108 -17.66 -2.76 -5.46
N LEU A 109 -17.01 -2.55 -4.31
CA LEU A 109 -16.72 -1.21 -3.80
C LEU A 109 -15.71 -0.48 -4.70
N LEU A 110 -15.74 0.85 -4.67
CA LEU A 110 -14.79 1.71 -5.39
C LEU A 110 -14.77 1.49 -6.92
N GLY A 111 -15.86 0.95 -7.49
CA GLY A 111 -15.94 0.62 -8.91
C GLY A 111 -15.21 -0.66 -9.29
N SER A 112 -14.85 -1.52 -8.32
CA SER A 112 -14.30 -2.86 -8.59
C SER A 112 -15.32 -3.75 -9.31
N ILE A 113 -14.82 -4.67 -10.13
CA ILE A 113 -15.64 -5.70 -10.77
C ILE A 113 -16.12 -6.65 -9.67
N GLN A 114 -17.42 -6.59 -9.37
CA GLN A 114 -17.99 -7.39 -8.31
C GLN A 114 -17.79 -8.89 -8.59
N SER A 115 -17.20 -9.59 -7.63
CA SER A 115 -16.94 -11.02 -7.69
C SER A 115 -17.42 -11.69 -6.41
N ALA A 116 -18.38 -12.59 -6.55
CA ALA A 116 -18.89 -13.35 -5.41
C ALA A 116 -17.77 -14.18 -4.76
N ILE A 117 -17.73 -14.19 -3.43
CA ILE A 117 -16.81 -15.06 -2.70
C ILE A 117 -17.36 -16.48 -2.80
N THR A 118 -16.74 -17.29 -3.66
CA THR A 118 -17.01 -18.72 -3.73
C THR A 118 -16.37 -19.45 -2.54
N PRO A 119 -16.88 -20.62 -2.12
CA PRO A 119 -16.24 -21.43 -1.08
C PRO A 119 -14.76 -21.74 -1.38
N LYS A 120 -14.43 -21.95 -2.66
CA LYS A 120 -13.04 -22.15 -3.11
C LYS A 120 -12.16 -20.92 -2.87
N ARG A 121 -12.68 -19.72 -3.17
CA ARG A 121 -11.96 -18.46 -2.93
C ARG A 121 -11.77 -18.21 -1.43
N ALA A 122 -12.82 -18.43 -0.64
CA ALA A 122 -12.74 -18.31 0.82
C ALA A 122 -11.67 -19.25 1.41
N LEU A 123 -11.66 -20.52 0.98
CA LEU A 123 -10.64 -21.50 1.38
C LEU A 123 -9.23 -21.02 0.98
N GLY A 124 -9.06 -20.51 -0.24
CA GLY A 124 -7.78 -19.95 -0.69
C GLY A 124 -7.28 -18.79 0.19
N LEU A 125 -8.16 -17.85 0.56
CA LEU A 125 -7.80 -16.75 1.45
C LEU A 125 -7.39 -17.24 2.84
N ILE A 126 -8.09 -18.24 3.38
CA ILE A 126 -7.75 -18.88 4.66
C ILE A 126 -6.37 -19.55 4.57
N VAL A 127 -6.12 -20.32 3.52
CA VAL A 127 -4.81 -20.98 3.31
C VAL A 127 -3.69 -19.95 3.18
N MET A 128 -3.92 -18.83 2.47
CA MET A 128 -2.96 -17.74 2.39
C MET A 128 -2.69 -17.10 3.75
N ALA A 129 -3.74 -16.83 4.54
CA ALA A 129 -3.60 -16.27 5.88
C ALA A 129 -2.82 -17.22 6.83
N VAL A 130 -3.11 -18.52 6.77
CA VAL A 130 -2.41 -19.55 7.55
C VAL A 130 -0.95 -19.67 7.09
N GLY A 131 -0.69 -19.78 5.79
CA GLY A 131 0.66 -19.88 5.25
C GLY A 131 1.52 -18.67 5.61
N LEU A 132 0.91 -17.48 5.52
CA LEU A 132 1.54 -16.24 5.94
C LEU A 132 1.85 -16.27 7.46
N TYR A 133 0.94 -16.79 8.29
CA TYR A 133 1.12 -16.89 9.75
C TYR A 133 2.26 -17.85 10.11
N LEU A 134 2.38 -18.98 9.39
CA LEU A 134 3.48 -19.92 9.57
C LEU A 134 4.82 -19.35 9.10
N ALA A 135 4.81 -18.49 8.08
CA ALA A 135 6.02 -17.85 7.54
C ALA A 135 6.52 -16.65 8.35
N ARG A 136 5.75 -16.18 9.34
CA ARG A 136 6.17 -15.05 10.18
C ARG A 136 7.45 -15.39 10.93
N LYS A 137 8.36 -14.42 11.06
CA LYS A 137 9.57 -14.61 11.83
C LYS A 137 9.20 -14.66 13.32
N PRO A 138 9.57 -15.70 14.09
CA PRO A 138 9.39 -15.67 15.54
C PRO A 138 10.13 -14.45 16.09
N VAL A 139 9.42 -13.68 16.90
CA VAL A 139 9.92 -12.45 17.54
C VAL A 139 10.80 -12.83 18.72
#